data_AF-A0A1I5X2Z9-F1
#
_entry.id   AF-A0A1I5X2Z9-F1
#
_cell.length_a   1.000
_cell.length_b   1.000
_cell.length_c   1.000
_cell.angle_alpha   90.00
_cell.angle_beta   90.00
_cell.angle_gamma   90.00
#
_symmetry.space_group_name_H-M   'P 1'
#
loop_
_entity.id
_entity.type
_entity.pdbx_description
1 polymer ?
#
loop_
_entity_poly.entity_id
_entity_poly.type
_entity_poly.pdbx_seq_one_letter_code
_entity_poly.pdbx_strand_id
1 'polypeptide(L)'
;MPNGIVVDYATIHTASEDCKNTGNELAALFDDLKSKLNPLISTWEGEAQQSYLQLQKEWDTSFEDMKQLLAQIAAVLPQIADGYQGTESGIQRMF
;
A
#
# COMPACT_ATOMS: atom_id res chain seq x y z
N MET A 1 26.53 23.67 -10.78
CA MET A 1 25.75 22.46 -11.11
C MET A 1 24.68 22.31 -10.04
N PRO A 2 23.38 22.46 -10.32
CA PRO A 2 22.39 22.02 -9.37
C PRO A 2 22.09 20.55 -9.69
N ASN A 3 22.65 19.65 -8.89
CA ASN A 3 22.11 18.31 -8.69
C ASN A 3 20.86 18.45 -7.80
N GLY A 4 19.87 19.21 -8.27
CA GLY A 4 18.53 19.09 -7.74
C GLY A 4 18.08 17.70 -8.14
N ILE A 5 17.69 16.87 -7.16
CA ILE A 5 16.97 15.66 -7.49
C ILE A 5 15.68 16.16 -8.14
N VAL A 6 15.66 16.25 -9.47
CA VAL A 6 14.46 16.48 -10.26
C VAL A 6 13.69 15.18 -10.10
N VAL A 7 13.01 15.03 -8.97
CA VAL A 7 12.05 13.95 -8.80
C VAL A 7 10.93 14.33 -9.76
N ASP A 8 11.03 13.79 -10.98
CA ASP A 8 10.12 14.12 -12.07
C ASP A 8 8.70 13.80 -11.59
N TYR A 9 7.77 14.75 -11.72
CA TYR A 9 6.38 14.58 -11.26
C TYR A 9 5.77 13.29 -11.83
N ALA A 10 6.14 12.95 -13.07
CA ALA A 10 5.77 11.70 -13.72
C ALA A 10 6.25 10.46 -12.94
N THR A 11 7.44 10.51 -12.35
CA THR A 11 8.01 9.40 -11.56
C THR A 11 7.27 9.23 -10.24
N ILE A 12 6.89 10.33 -9.58
CA ILE A 12 6.10 10.28 -8.33
C ILE A 12 4.69 9.77 -8.59
N HIS A 13 4.06 10.24 -9.68
CA HIS A 13 2.75 9.75 -10.08
C HIS A 13 2.79 8.25 -10.39
N THR A 14 3.79 7.81 -11.16
CA THR A 14 4.02 6.39 -11.47
C THR A 14 4.22 5.58 -10.19
N ALA A 15 5.03 6.06 -9.24
CA ALA A 15 5.24 5.37 -7.97
C ALA A 15 3.95 5.27 -7.11
N SER A 16 3.10 6.30 -7.13
CA SER A 16 1.78 6.27 -6.45
C SER A 16 0.85 5.24 -7.11
N GLU A 17 0.85 5.16 -8.44
CA GLU A 17 0.08 4.20 -9.21
C GLU A 17 0.57 2.77 -8.98
N ASP A 18 1.88 2.56 -8.96
CA ASP A 18 2.52 1.28 -8.61
C ASP A 18 2.17 0.83 -7.18
N CYS A 19 2.13 1.76 -6.21
CA CYS A 19 1.70 1.44 -4.85
C CYS A 19 0.24 0.97 -4.80
N LYS A 20 -0.65 1.60 -5.57
CA LYS A 20 -2.05 1.17 -5.68
C LYS A 20 -2.17 -0.19 -6.36
N ASN A 21 -1.45 -0.40 -7.45
CA ASN A 21 -1.44 -1.67 -8.18
C ASN A 21 -0.94 -2.81 -7.29
N THR A 22 0.19 -2.58 -6.60
CA THR A 22 0.74 -3.53 -5.63
C THR A 22 -0.27 -3.84 -4.51
N GLY A 23 -0.99 -2.83 -4.00
CA GLY A 23 -2.05 -3.05 -3.00
C GLY A 23 -3.19 -3.93 -3.50
N ASN A 24 -3.60 -3.75 -4.77
CA ASN A 24 -4.63 -4.58 -5.39
C ASN A 24 -4.16 -6.02 -5.63
N GLU A 25 -2.93 -6.21 -6.10
CA GLU A 25 -2.33 -7.54 -6.28
C GLU A 25 -2.23 -8.29 -4.95
N LEU A 26 -1.81 -7.59 -3.90
CA LEU A 26 -1.73 -8.14 -2.56
C LEU A 26 -3.11 -8.58 -2.05
N ALA A 27 -4.16 -7.82 -2.34
CA ALA A 27 -5.55 -8.17 -2.00
C ALA A 27 -6.01 -9.43 -2.73
N ALA A 28 -5.73 -9.53 -4.03
CA ALA A 28 -6.05 -10.72 -4.80
C ALA A 28 -5.33 -11.97 -4.28
N LEU A 29 -4.04 -11.87 -3.94
CA LEU A 29 -3.26 -12.96 -3.37
C LEU A 29 -3.80 -13.40 -2.00
N PHE A 30 -4.22 -12.45 -1.16
CA PHE A 30 -4.78 -12.74 0.14
C PHE A 30 -6.15 -13.41 0.05
N ASP A 31 -7.02 -12.94 -0.85
CA ASP A 31 -8.33 -13.56 -1.11
C ASP A 31 -8.17 -14.98 -1.66
N ASP A 32 -7.20 -15.22 -2.55
CA ASP A 32 -6.87 -16.56 -3.04
C ASP A 32 -6.38 -17.49 -1.91
N LEU A 33 -5.53 -16.97 -1.01
CA LEU A 33 -5.09 -17.72 0.17
C LEU A 33 -6.27 -18.11 1.06
N LYS A 34 -7.18 -17.18 1.36
CA LYS A 34 -8.39 -17.45 2.14
C LYS A 34 -9.29 -18.48 1.47
N SER A 35 -9.47 -18.37 0.16
CA SER A 35 -10.25 -19.32 -0.64
C SER A 35 -9.69 -20.74 -0.56
N LYS A 36 -8.36 -20.89 -0.68
CA LYS A 36 -7.66 -22.18 -0.56
C LYS A 36 -7.69 -22.76 0.84
N LEU A 37 -7.68 -21.92 1.88
CA LEU A 37 -7.73 -22.37 3.26
C LEU A 37 -9.15 -22.75 3.68
N ASN A 38 -10.19 -22.13 3.11
CA ASN A 38 -11.59 -22.38 3.45
C ASN A 38 -12.00 -23.89 3.50
N PRO A 39 -11.68 -24.72 2.48
CA PRO A 39 -11.99 -26.14 2.52
C PRO A 39 -11.18 -26.92 3.57
N LEU A 40 -9.96 -26.47 3.90
CA LEU A 40 -9.12 -27.11 4.92
C LEU A 40 -9.67 -26.87 6.33
N ILE A 41 -10.21 -25.68 6.61
CA ILE A 41 -10.87 -25.39 7.90
C ILE A 41 -12.05 -26.33 8.13
N SER A 42 -12.79 -26.64 7.07
CA SER A 42 -13.94 -27.56 7.16
C SER A 42 -13.54 -28.98 7.57
N THR A 43 -12.24 -29.33 7.48
CA THR A 43 -11.70 -30.62 7.93
C THR A 43 -11.16 -30.59 9.35
N TRP A 44 -11.04 -29.41 9.98
CA TRP A 44 -10.51 -29.23 11.32
C TRP A 44 -11.66 -29.16 12.34
N GLU A 45 -11.80 -30.18 13.19
CA GLU A 45 -12.82 -30.20 14.25
C GLU A 45 -12.29 -29.67 15.59
N GLY A 46 -13.15 -28.97 16.33
CA GLY A 46 -12.92 -28.61 17.74
C GLY A 46 -11.96 -27.44 17.94
N GLU A 47 -10.81 -27.71 18.55
CA GLU A 47 -9.87 -26.68 19.03
C GLU A 47 -9.10 -25.99 17.89
N ALA A 48 -8.75 -26.75 16.84
CA ALA A 48 -8.07 -26.22 15.66
C ALA A 48 -8.91 -25.19 14.88
N GLN A 49 -10.23 -25.36 14.87
CA GLN A 49 -11.14 -24.39 14.25
C GLN A 49 -11.12 -23.04 15.00
N GLN A 50 -11.10 -23.07 16.34
CA GLN A 50 -11.04 -21.85 17.14
C GLN A 50 -9.70 -21.12 17.00
N SER A 51 -8.58 -21.84 17.05
CA SER A 51 -7.26 -21.25 16.81
C SER A 51 -7.16 -20.65 15.42
N TYR A 52 -7.72 -21.32 14.40
CA TYR A 52 -7.76 -20.77 13.05
C TYR A 52 -8.60 -19.50 12.98
N LEU A 53 -9.80 -19.46 13.57
CA LEU A 53 -10.64 -18.25 13.59
C LEU A 53 -9.97 -17.07 14.29
N GLN A 54 -9.08 -17.34 15.25
CA GLN A 54 -8.28 -16.30 15.90
C GLN A 54 -7.15 -15.81 14.98
N LEU A 55 -6.43 -16.75 14.34
CA LEU A 55 -5.40 -16.45 13.35
C LEU A 55 -6.00 -15.65 12.18
N GLN A 56 -7.04 -16.22 11.55
CA GLN A 56 -8.33 -15.60 11.21
C GLN A 56 -8.44 -14.08 11.22
N LYS A 57 -8.48 -13.57 12.43
CA LYS A 57 -8.76 -12.17 12.68
C LYS A 57 -7.47 -11.35 12.68
N GLU A 58 -6.38 -11.94 13.13
CA GLU A 58 -5.08 -11.30 13.29
C GLU A 58 -4.42 -10.98 11.94
N TRP A 59 -4.36 -11.95 11.04
CA TRP A 59 -3.87 -11.74 9.67
C TRP A 59 -4.81 -10.84 8.83
N ASP A 60 -6.14 -10.85 9.03
CA ASP A 60 -7.09 -9.94 8.37
C ASP A 60 -6.82 -8.50 8.81
N THR A 61 -6.60 -8.30 10.12
CA THR A 61 -6.25 -6.98 10.67
C THR A 61 -4.90 -6.50 10.11
N SER A 62 -3.89 -7.38 10.12
CA SER A 62 -2.56 -7.07 9.58
C SER A 62 -2.60 -6.74 8.09
N PHE A 63 -3.50 -7.40 7.35
CA PHE A 63 -3.72 -7.15 5.93
C PHE A 63 -4.39 -5.79 5.68
N GLU A 64 -5.39 -5.42 6.48
CA GLU A 64 -5.98 -4.08 6.45
C GLU A 64 -4.94 -2.99 6.76
N ASP A 65 -4.10 -3.19 7.77
CA ASP A 65 -3.03 -2.25 8.13
C ASP A 65 -2.04 -2.06 6.97
N MET A 66 -1.68 -3.16 6.29
CA MET A 66 -0.79 -3.11 5.12
C MET A 66 -1.43 -2.36 3.94
N LYS A 67 -2.73 -2.58 3.67
CA LYS A 67 -3.47 -1.80 2.67
C LYS A 67 -3.53 -0.32 3.03
N GLN A 68 -3.78 0.01 4.29
CA GLN A 68 -3.80 1.40 4.75
C GLN A 68 -2.43 2.06 4.60
N LEU A 69 -1.35 1.36 4.90
CA LEU A 69 0.01 1.86 4.72
C LEU A 69 0.31 2.17 3.25
N LEU A 70 -0.02 1.24 2.34
CA LEU A 70 0.15 1.45 0.90
C LEU A 70 -0.69 2.61 0.38
N ALA A 71 -1.92 2.75 0.86
CA ALA A 71 -2.79 3.88 0.53
C ALA A 71 -2.22 5.22 1.05
N GLN A 72 -1.67 5.24 2.26
CA GLN A 72 -1.00 6.41 2.81
C GLN A 72 0.23 6.81 1.99
N ILE A 73 1.09 5.85 1.63
CA ILE A 73 2.26 6.10 0.77
C ILE A 73 1.82 6.68 -0.57
N ALA A 74 0.80 6.09 -1.20
CA ALA A 74 0.26 6.58 -2.46
C ALA A 74 -0.34 7.99 -2.37
N ALA A 75 -0.87 8.39 -1.19
CA ALA A 75 -1.44 9.72 -0.96
C ALA A 75 -0.40 10.79 -0.62
N VAL A 76 0.67 10.42 0.11
CA VAL A 76 1.73 11.35 0.54
C VAL A 76 2.69 11.67 -0.60
N LEU A 77 2.99 10.71 -1.47
CA LEU A 77 3.91 10.88 -2.60
C LEU A 77 3.55 12.11 -3.47
N PRO A 78 2.31 12.28 -3.97
CA PRO A 78 1.91 13.46 -4.75
C PRO A 78 1.99 14.78 -3.98
N GLN A 79 1.63 14.79 -2.69
CA GLN A 79 1.67 16.00 -1.86
C GLN A 79 3.10 16.55 -1.71
N ILE A 80 4.07 15.64 -1.60
CA ILE A 80 5.49 16.01 -1.57
C ILE A 80 5.89 16.65 -2.90
N ALA A 81 5.49 16.07 -4.04
CA ALA A 81 5.77 16.63 -5.38
C ALA A 81 5.25 18.06 -5.53
N ASP A 82 4.00 18.30 -5.14
CA ASP A 82 3.34 19.61 -5.24
C ASP A 82 4.06 20.66 -4.38
N GLY A 83 4.52 20.28 -3.18
CA GLY A 83 5.28 21.15 -2.29
C GLY A 83 6.65 21.56 -2.85
N TYR A 84 7.35 20.65 -3.52
CA TYR A 84 8.63 20.96 -4.18
C TYR A 84 8.44 21.92 -5.35
N GLN A 85 7.45 21.69 -6.22
CA GLN A 85 7.19 22.57 -7.36
C GLN A 85 6.79 23.99 -6.93
N GLY A 86 5.95 24.12 -5.90
CA GLY A 86 5.55 25.42 -5.36
C GLY A 86 6.73 26.21 -4.76
N THR A 87 7.64 25.50 -4.10
CA THR A 87 8.84 26.13 -3.51
C THR A 87 9.84 26.56 -4.59
N GLU A 88 10.07 25.71 -5.59
CA GLU A 88 11.04 26.00 -6.65
C GLU A 88 10.58 27.13 -7.59
N SER A 89 9.29 27.16 -7.94
CA SER A 89 8.70 28.26 -8.72
C SER A 89 8.62 29.58 -7.93
N GLY A 90 8.44 29.53 -6.60
CA GLY A 90 8.54 30.69 -5.74
C GLY A 90 9.96 31.29 -5.70
N ILE A 91 10.98 30.44 -5.66
CA ILE A 91 12.39 30.85 -5.67
C ILE A 91 12.81 31.40 -7.04
N GLN A 92 12.40 30.77 -8.14
CA GLN A 92 12.69 31.25 -9.50
C GLN A 92 12.05 32.61 -9.82
N ARG A 93 10.91 32.94 -9.21
CA ARG A 93 10.24 34.24 -9.41
C ARG A 93 10.90 35.39 -8.63
N MET A 94 11.79 35.05 -7.69
CA MET A 94 12.48 35.98 -6.81
C MET A 94 13.86 36.41 -7.37
N PHE A 95 14.35 35.73 -8.41
CA PHE A 95 15.54 36.08 -9.19
C PHE A 95 15.15 36.59 -10.58
#